data_AF-A0A9D9T3Q6-F1
#
_entry.id   AF-A0A9D9T3Q6-F1
#
_cell.length_a   1.000
_cell.length_b   1.000
_cell.length_c   1.000
_cell.angle_alpha   90.00
_cell.angle_beta   90.00
_cell.angle_gamma   90.00
#
_symmetry.space_group_name_H-M   'P 1'
#
loop_
_entity.id
_entity.type
_entity.pdbx_description
1 polymer ?
#
loop_
_entity_poly.entity_id
_entity_poly.type
_entity_poly.pdbx_seq_one_letter_code
_entity_poly.pdbx_strand_id
1 'polypeptide(L)'
;MKKSLFFFFLLFAFSVFSQTNEDVLYEYVNNKKHVVHTAQVGNTLWGLQSTYKVPVDSIISVNPSLKNGIQEGVSYLIPIGTAEGEYANGTQVLEHYILKGETQFSLTKKFLVTTDDLVIFNPSLSSDLKVGQLVRIPIKKNEDGNILVNDNKLQTGSLDNKTNAPKSTIVFSDSLIQYTVLPGETLYTISKRFMVPVADLIKINNLPNNKIKPNDTLKIPLKKEVIKPVEIRQIEPIKELPKVDETLLFKKKEKYEIAVLLPFDLDSKGKNSLKTVATEFYMGVELAVDSLKNLGYNATVTVIDFPVDSVEIVAELKKTKYKNLDLIFGPLLPQNVDIVSAWCKKNNVRMVCPSAVNTTVLNANPFVYAAVSSDITQQRILARYALREYADYQIVLVNSGYAKDKDIYDAFRNRFLELAKSYGSQKLIEVKLADFTTFIRKNGNTLLVIPTRDKTLATKFMNQLYKANGKSTTSTVTVFGTKEWANFDEISSYLKNKYTVQWATSTDLNYSLPETMHVLKLYRTKYKADMNKVAVQGFDVFLYFTQYLLWNETTDNLVANDFKMKSFVAGSGYENSKCFVIKHENYQINRVGSFNE
;
A
#
# COMPACT_ATOMS: atom_id res chain seq x y z
N MET A 1 -34.97 -39.89 61.34
CA MET A 1 -33.90 -39.27 60.52
C MET A 1 -34.04 -37.75 60.61
N LYS A 2 -32.97 -36.96 60.78
CA LYS A 2 -32.22 -36.27 59.70
C LYS A 2 -33.13 -35.69 58.62
N LYS A 3 -33.20 -34.37 58.37
CA LYS A 3 -32.63 -33.19 59.07
C LYS A 3 -33.61 -32.02 58.93
N SER A 4 -33.58 -31.08 59.88
CA SER A 4 -34.20 -29.75 59.68
C SER A 4 -33.41 -28.92 58.66
N LEU A 5 -34.11 -28.07 57.91
CA LEU A 5 -33.52 -26.92 57.22
C LEU A 5 -34.41 -25.71 57.52
N PHE A 6 -33.82 -24.66 58.09
CA PHE A 6 -34.54 -23.56 58.73
C PHE A 6 -33.84 -22.25 58.39
N PHE A 7 -34.63 -21.24 57.99
CA PHE A 7 -34.19 -19.88 57.65
C PHE A 7 -33.27 -19.80 56.40
N PHE A 8 -33.03 -18.64 55.79
CA PHE A 8 -33.33 -17.26 56.21
C PHE A 8 -34.01 -16.47 55.10
N PHE A 9 -35.05 -15.70 55.43
CA PHE A 9 -35.71 -14.79 54.48
C PHE A 9 -34.90 -13.50 54.36
N LEU A 10 -33.84 -13.53 53.56
CA LEU A 10 -32.91 -12.41 53.46
C LEU A 10 -33.42 -11.37 52.45
N LEU A 11 -34.06 -10.33 52.98
CA LEU A 11 -34.23 -9.04 52.29
C LEU A 11 -32.86 -8.45 51.99
N PHE A 12 -32.32 -8.74 50.80
CA PHE A 12 -31.35 -7.85 50.17
C PHE A 12 -32.08 -6.94 49.21
N ALA A 13 -31.79 -5.64 49.33
CA ALA A 13 -32.49 -4.62 48.57
C ALA A 13 -32.32 -4.83 47.06
N PHE A 14 -33.24 -4.25 46.30
CA PHE A 14 -32.85 -3.70 45.01
C PHE A 14 -31.80 -2.61 45.27
N SER A 15 -30.53 -3.02 45.36
CA SER A 15 -29.46 -2.21 44.81
C SER A 15 -29.76 -2.09 43.33
N VAL A 16 -30.58 -1.08 43.02
CA VAL A 16 -30.52 -0.38 41.76
C VAL A 16 -29.08 0.13 41.67
N PHE A 17 -28.19 -0.74 41.18
CA PHE A 17 -27.21 -0.29 40.22
C PHE A 17 -28.00 0.27 39.04
N SER A 18 -28.43 1.52 39.23
CA SER A 18 -28.02 2.52 38.29
C SER A 18 -26.57 2.19 37.98
N GLN A 19 -26.31 1.80 36.73
CA GLN A 19 -25.29 2.57 36.06
C GLN A 19 -25.78 4.01 36.25
N THR A 20 -25.13 4.71 37.19
CA THR A 20 -25.13 6.16 37.17
C THR A 20 -24.92 6.55 35.72
N ASN A 21 -25.58 7.60 35.23
CA ASN A 21 -25.02 8.27 34.08
C ASN A 21 -23.60 8.61 34.48
N GLU A 22 -22.61 7.92 33.92
CA GLU A 22 -21.22 8.36 34.01
C GLU A 22 -21.25 9.69 33.26
N ASP A 23 -21.36 10.78 34.02
CA ASP A 23 -21.68 12.11 33.48
C ASP A 23 -20.74 12.37 32.33
N VAL A 24 -21.28 12.40 31.11
CA VAL A 24 -20.47 12.27 29.90
C VAL A 24 -19.57 13.48 29.84
N LEU A 25 -18.30 13.28 30.21
CA LEU A 25 -17.35 14.36 30.33
C LEU A 25 -17.10 14.92 28.93
N TYR A 26 -17.08 16.23 28.81
CA TYR A 26 -16.84 16.93 27.55
C TYR A 26 -15.68 17.88 27.72
N GLU A 27 -14.78 17.89 26.74
CA GLU A 27 -13.63 18.80 26.72
C GLU A 27 -13.60 19.60 25.41
N TYR A 28 -13.05 20.81 25.48
CA TYR A 28 -13.03 21.77 24.38
C TYR A 28 -11.58 22.06 23.98
N VAL A 29 -11.23 21.67 22.77
CA VAL A 29 -9.88 21.87 22.19
C VAL A 29 -10.04 22.65 20.89
N ASN A 30 -9.34 23.78 20.77
CA ASN A 30 -9.45 24.70 19.62
C ASN A 30 -10.91 25.07 19.28
N ASN A 31 -11.71 25.40 20.30
CA ASN A 31 -13.16 25.66 20.26
C ASN A 31 -14.05 24.53 19.70
N LYS A 32 -13.51 23.33 19.43
CA LYS A 32 -14.29 22.15 19.03
C LYS A 32 -14.60 21.28 20.25
N LYS A 33 -15.84 20.77 20.32
CA LYS A 33 -16.36 19.96 21.43
C LYS A 33 -16.06 18.48 21.21
N HIS A 34 -15.54 17.81 22.24
CA HIS A 34 -15.23 16.38 22.21
C HIS A 34 -15.86 15.66 23.41
N VAL A 35 -16.23 14.39 23.24
CA VAL A 35 -16.60 13.48 24.34
C VAL A 35 -15.33 12.87 24.92
N VAL A 36 -15.14 12.95 26.23
CA VAL A 36 -14.07 12.24 26.94
C VAL A 36 -14.54 10.80 27.19
N HIS A 37 -13.89 9.83 26.58
CA HIS A 37 -14.19 8.41 26.70
C HIS A 37 -13.06 7.68 27.45
N THR A 38 -13.34 7.22 28.67
CA THR A 38 -12.41 6.40 29.47
C THR A 38 -12.44 4.95 29.01
N ALA A 39 -11.29 4.42 28.61
CA ALA A 39 -11.19 3.11 28.01
C ALA A 39 -11.28 1.96 29.03
N GLN A 40 -12.11 0.99 28.70
CA GLN A 40 -12.28 -0.30 29.40
C GLN A 40 -11.73 -1.45 28.54
N VAL A 41 -11.56 -2.62 29.14
CA VAL A 41 -11.04 -3.83 28.47
C VAL A 41 -11.83 -4.12 27.18
N GLY A 42 -11.14 -4.12 26.04
CA GLY A 42 -11.72 -4.48 24.75
C GLY A 42 -12.41 -3.35 23.97
N ASN A 43 -12.32 -2.09 24.41
CA ASN A 43 -12.67 -0.97 23.52
C ASN A 43 -11.68 -0.87 22.35
N THR A 44 -12.19 -0.57 21.14
CA THR A 44 -11.38 -0.39 19.91
C THR A 44 -11.83 0.84 19.14
N LEU A 45 -10.94 1.41 18.32
CA LEU A 45 -11.25 2.56 17.45
C LEU A 45 -12.43 2.30 16.50
N TRP A 46 -12.57 1.06 16.00
CA TRP A 46 -13.71 0.63 15.18
C TRP A 46 -15.02 0.63 15.98
N GLY A 47 -14.98 0.19 17.24
CA GLY A 47 -16.09 0.30 18.18
C GLY A 47 -16.50 1.76 18.43
N LEU A 48 -15.52 2.65 18.58
CA LEU A 48 -15.77 4.09 18.77
C LEU A 48 -16.40 4.74 17.53
N GLN A 49 -15.88 4.53 16.31
CA GLN A 49 -16.54 5.01 15.08
C GLN A 49 -17.98 4.50 14.97
N SER A 50 -18.20 3.22 15.24
CA SER A 50 -19.53 2.60 15.11
C SER A 50 -20.52 3.11 16.15
N THR A 51 -20.04 3.45 17.36
CA THR A 51 -20.85 3.99 18.46
C THR A 51 -21.19 5.47 18.24
N TYR A 52 -20.17 6.30 17.95
CA TYR A 52 -20.32 7.74 17.83
C TYR A 52 -20.67 8.24 16.42
N LYS A 53 -20.69 7.35 15.42
CA LYS A 53 -21.05 7.61 14.00
C LYS A 53 -20.20 8.69 13.33
N VAL A 54 -18.91 8.72 13.64
CA VAL A 54 -17.91 9.69 13.16
C VAL A 54 -16.70 8.92 12.61
N PRO A 55 -16.10 9.34 11.48
CA PRO A 55 -14.95 8.64 10.89
C PRO A 55 -13.78 8.45 11.87
N VAL A 56 -13.16 7.26 11.89
CA VAL A 56 -11.95 6.96 12.68
C VAL A 56 -10.86 8.01 12.42
N ASP A 57 -10.68 8.42 11.16
CA ASP A 57 -9.72 9.45 10.74
C ASP A 57 -9.91 10.78 11.50
N SER A 58 -11.16 11.13 11.86
CA SER A 58 -11.46 12.28 12.73
C SER A 58 -11.10 11.99 14.19
N ILE A 59 -11.44 10.81 14.73
CA ILE A 59 -11.19 10.43 16.13
C ILE A 59 -9.69 10.40 16.46
N ILE A 60 -8.87 9.86 15.55
CA ILE A 60 -7.40 9.80 15.72
C ILE A 60 -6.78 11.21 15.65
N SER A 61 -7.34 12.13 14.85
CA SER A 61 -6.78 13.48 14.67
C SER A 61 -6.66 14.30 15.96
N VAL A 62 -7.52 14.01 16.95
CA VAL A 62 -7.55 14.72 18.26
C VAL A 62 -6.80 13.99 19.38
N ASN A 63 -6.33 12.76 19.14
CA ASN A 63 -5.77 11.89 20.18
C ASN A 63 -4.38 11.34 19.80
N PRO A 64 -3.30 12.10 19.97
CA PRO A 64 -1.96 11.68 19.56
C PRO A 64 -1.47 10.38 20.22
N SER A 65 -1.97 10.05 21.41
CA SER A 65 -1.63 8.87 22.21
C SER A 65 -2.26 7.56 21.71
N LEU A 66 -3.40 7.62 21.00
CA LEU A 66 -4.10 6.42 20.47
C LEU A 66 -3.28 5.63 19.43
N LYS A 67 -2.18 6.21 18.93
CA LYS A 67 -1.24 5.56 17.99
C LYS A 67 -0.55 4.32 18.58
N ASN A 68 -0.60 4.12 19.90
CA ASN A 68 -0.10 2.92 20.58
C ASN A 68 -1.23 1.95 20.98
N GLY A 69 -2.44 2.15 20.44
CA GLY A 69 -3.66 1.45 20.85
C GLY A 69 -4.40 2.15 21.98
N ILE A 70 -5.59 1.64 22.28
CA ILE A 70 -6.39 2.02 23.44
C ILE A 70 -5.83 1.30 24.67
N GLN A 71 -5.44 2.06 25.69
CA GLN A 71 -4.93 1.54 26.96
C GLN A 71 -6.03 1.60 28.02
N GLU A 72 -6.21 0.49 28.75
CA GLU A 72 -7.20 0.38 29.83
C GLU A 72 -6.98 1.45 30.91
N GLY A 73 -8.06 2.13 31.34
CA GLY A 73 -8.03 3.23 32.29
C GLY A 73 -7.65 4.60 31.70
N VAL A 74 -7.23 4.68 30.44
CA VAL A 74 -6.83 5.96 29.80
C VAL A 74 -8.03 6.61 29.09
N SER A 75 -8.10 7.94 29.11
CA SER A 75 -9.21 8.73 28.55
C SER A 75 -8.86 9.39 27.22
N TYR A 76 -9.82 9.47 26.29
CA TYR A 76 -9.62 9.92 24.91
C TYR A 76 -10.78 10.78 24.37
N LEU A 77 -10.48 11.76 23.51
CA LEU A 77 -11.38 12.82 23.04
C LEU A 77 -12.05 12.50 21.69
N ILE A 78 -13.31 12.07 21.70
CA ILE A 78 -14.06 11.73 20.48
C ILE A 78 -14.73 12.98 19.89
N PRO A 79 -14.39 13.42 18.66
CA PRO A 79 -15.09 14.52 17.99
C PRO A 79 -16.49 14.10 17.53
N ILE A 80 -17.38 15.08 17.43
CA ILE A 80 -18.74 14.94 16.92
C ILE A 80 -19.00 16.01 15.85
N GLY A 81 -19.65 15.61 14.75
CA GLY A 81 -19.74 16.39 13.50
C GLY A 81 -20.65 17.64 13.58
N THR A 82 -20.68 18.42 12.50
CA THR A 82 -21.55 19.59 12.37
C THR A 82 -23.01 19.19 12.08
N ALA A 83 -23.93 20.14 12.23
CA ALA A 83 -25.36 19.90 12.08
C ALA A 83 -25.81 19.60 10.63
N GLU A 84 -24.98 19.91 9.64
CA GLU A 84 -25.35 19.90 8.21
C GLU A 84 -24.96 18.59 7.49
N GLY A 85 -24.50 17.59 8.25
CA GLY A 85 -24.04 16.31 7.72
C GLY A 85 -22.67 16.36 7.05
N GLU A 86 -22.00 17.51 7.06
CA GLU A 86 -20.64 17.66 6.55
C GLU A 86 -19.61 17.20 7.59
N TYR A 87 -19.08 15.99 7.36
CA TYR A 87 -17.93 15.47 8.08
C TYR A 87 -16.64 16.18 7.61
N ALA A 88 -15.54 16.03 8.35
CA ALA A 88 -14.30 16.78 8.18
C ALA A 88 -13.48 16.41 6.92
N ASN A 89 -14.09 16.52 5.72
CA ASN A 89 -13.48 16.53 4.38
C ASN A 89 -14.45 16.84 3.22
N GLY A 90 -15.74 17.17 3.46
CA GLY A 90 -16.64 17.68 2.40
C GLY A 90 -17.22 16.65 1.42
N THR A 91 -17.72 15.51 1.90
CA THR A 91 -18.33 14.44 1.06
C THR A 91 -19.86 14.46 1.13
N GLN A 92 -20.56 14.23 0.00
CA GLN A 92 -22.03 14.30 -0.12
C GLN A 92 -22.62 13.12 -0.93
N VAL A 93 -23.94 12.88 -0.83
CA VAL A 93 -24.65 11.72 -1.41
C VAL A 93 -25.90 12.15 -2.20
N LEU A 94 -26.10 11.59 -3.39
CA LEU A 94 -27.22 11.80 -4.31
C LEU A 94 -28.14 10.57 -4.34
N GLU A 95 -29.37 10.71 -4.86
CA GLU A 95 -30.26 9.59 -5.20
C GLU A 95 -30.69 9.63 -6.68
N HIS A 96 -30.82 8.48 -7.35
CA HIS A 96 -31.05 8.37 -8.80
C HIS A 96 -31.95 7.17 -9.16
N TYR A 97 -32.73 7.26 -10.26
CA TYR A 97 -33.69 6.23 -10.70
C TYR A 97 -33.30 5.62 -12.06
N ILE A 98 -33.31 4.28 -12.16
CA ILE A 98 -32.78 3.54 -13.33
C ILE A 98 -33.67 3.64 -14.57
N LEU A 99 -33.08 3.91 -15.74
CA LEU A 99 -33.78 4.02 -17.03
C LEU A 99 -33.66 2.74 -17.89
N LYS A 100 -34.47 2.66 -18.96
CA LYS A 100 -34.52 1.49 -19.86
C LYS A 100 -33.20 1.32 -20.63
N GLY A 101 -32.51 0.21 -20.37
CA GLY A 101 -31.22 -0.12 -20.97
C GLY A 101 -30.01 0.26 -20.10
N GLU A 102 -30.23 0.92 -18.96
CA GLU A 102 -29.16 1.16 -18.00
C GLU A 102 -28.89 -0.09 -17.15
N THR A 103 -27.63 -0.51 -17.14
CA THR A 103 -27.07 -1.54 -16.27
C THR A 103 -26.20 -0.87 -15.19
N GLN A 104 -25.83 -1.60 -14.13
CA GLN A 104 -24.88 -1.09 -13.13
C GLN A 104 -23.64 -0.50 -13.80
N PHE A 105 -23.06 -1.22 -14.77
CA PHE A 105 -21.87 -0.79 -15.53
C PHE A 105 -22.08 0.51 -16.34
N SER A 106 -23.29 0.76 -16.86
CA SER A 106 -23.57 2.05 -17.52
C SER A 106 -23.65 3.21 -16.53
N LEU A 107 -24.20 2.99 -15.33
CA LEU A 107 -24.30 4.01 -14.28
C LEU A 107 -22.93 4.39 -13.74
N THR A 108 -22.01 3.42 -13.60
CA THR A 108 -20.62 3.71 -13.22
C THR A 108 -19.94 4.63 -14.24
N LYS A 109 -20.12 4.34 -15.54
CA LYS A 109 -19.55 5.18 -16.61
C LYS A 109 -20.23 6.54 -16.72
N LYS A 110 -21.52 6.65 -16.38
CA LYS A 110 -22.32 7.87 -16.43
C LYS A 110 -22.08 8.83 -15.27
N PHE A 111 -21.94 8.34 -14.05
CA PHE A 111 -21.78 9.16 -12.83
C PHE A 111 -20.35 9.20 -12.26
N LEU A 112 -19.39 8.53 -12.92
CA LEU A 112 -17.98 8.43 -12.54
C LEU A 112 -17.69 7.82 -11.14
N VAL A 113 -18.72 7.43 -10.39
CA VAL A 113 -18.64 6.38 -9.36
C VAL A 113 -18.37 5.03 -10.02
N THR A 114 -18.05 4.00 -9.24
CA THR A 114 -17.77 2.65 -9.78
C THR A 114 -18.95 1.69 -9.46
N THR A 115 -18.80 0.37 -9.27
CA THR A 115 -19.90 -0.57 -8.89
C THR A 115 -20.18 -0.91 -7.40
N ASP A 116 -19.17 -1.03 -6.53
CA ASP A 116 -19.27 -1.27 -5.07
C ASP A 116 -20.04 -0.27 -4.19
N ASP A 117 -19.79 1.04 -4.14
CA ASP A 117 -20.60 1.99 -3.36
C ASP A 117 -22.00 2.17 -3.92
N LEU A 118 -22.16 1.96 -5.24
CA LEU A 118 -23.48 1.75 -5.80
C LEU A 118 -24.20 0.58 -5.07
N VAL A 119 -23.44 -0.33 -4.42
CA VAL A 119 -23.85 -1.35 -3.46
C VAL A 119 -23.56 -1.00 -1.97
N ILE A 120 -22.60 -0.16 -1.55
CA ILE A 120 -22.40 0.21 -0.12
C ILE A 120 -23.48 1.19 0.33
N PHE A 121 -23.82 2.16 -0.51
CA PHE A 121 -24.95 3.07 -0.28
C PHE A 121 -26.29 2.43 -0.68
N ASN A 122 -26.28 1.25 -1.33
CA ASN A 122 -27.46 0.40 -1.57
C ASN A 122 -27.17 -1.10 -1.36
N PRO A 123 -27.00 -1.59 -0.10
CA PRO A 123 -26.59 -2.98 0.19
C PRO A 123 -27.52 -4.08 -0.31
N SER A 124 -28.71 -3.72 -0.80
CA SER A 124 -29.73 -4.58 -1.38
C SER A 124 -29.80 -4.56 -2.92
N LEU A 125 -28.85 -3.92 -3.62
CA LEU A 125 -28.86 -3.78 -5.08
C LEU A 125 -28.51 -5.10 -5.81
N SER A 126 -29.43 -5.63 -6.60
CA SER A 126 -29.23 -6.84 -7.43
C SER A 126 -28.41 -6.56 -8.69
N SER A 127 -27.71 -7.58 -9.20
CA SER A 127 -26.96 -7.52 -10.47
C SER A 127 -27.85 -7.18 -11.67
N ASP A 128 -29.05 -7.74 -11.68
CA ASP A 128 -30.11 -7.37 -12.62
C ASP A 128 -30.85 -6.15 -12.05
N LEU A 129 -30.67 -4.98 -12.67
CA LEU A 129 -31.38 -3.76 -12.31
C LEU A 129 -32.78 -3.75 -12.92
N LYS A 130 -33.76 -3.21 -12.18
CA LYS A 130 -35.10 -2.96 -12.70
C LYS A 130 -35.27 -1.49 -13.05
N VAL A 131 -35.85 -1.23 -14.22
CA VAL A 131 -36.22 0.13 -14.65
C VAL A 131 -37.18 0.73 -13.62
N GLY A 132 -36.90 1.96 -13.15
CA GLY A 132 -37.62 2.64 -12.07
C GLY A 132 -37.09 2.39 -10.65
N GLN A 133 -36.03 1.61 -10.47
CA GLN A 133 -35.42 1.36 -9.15
C GLN A 133 -34.61 2.57 -8.66
N LEU A 134 -34.72 2.92 -7.37
CA LEU A 134 -33.94 3.98 -6.71
C LEU A 134 -32.56 3.47 -6.25
N VAL A 135 -31.53 4.28 -6.45
CA VAL A 135 -30.13 3.99 -6.17
C VAL A 135 -29.42 5.25 -5.65
N ARG A 136 -28.83 5.18 -4.46
CA ARG A 136 -27.96 6.21 -3.87
C ARG A 136 -26.56 6.19 -4.49
N ILE A 137 -26.03 7.38 -4.77
CA ILE A 137 -24.77 7.58 -5.50
C ILE A 137 -23.92 8.58 -4.69
N PRO A 138 -22.79 8.18 -4.08
CA PRO A 138 -21.89 9.14 -3.43
C PRO A 138 -21.17 9.97 -4.51
N ILE A 139 -21.59 11.22 -4.67
CA ILE A 139 -21.08 12.10 -5.72
C ILE A 139 -20.03 13.07 -5.18
N LYS A 140 -19.11 13.48 -6.06
CA LYS A 140 -18.34 14.71 -5.87
C LYS A 140 -18.85 15.76 -6.84
N LYS A 141 -19.01 16.98 -6.33
CA LYS A 141 -19.23 18.18 -7.13
C LYS A 141 -17.89 18.71 -7.62
N ASN A 142 -17.90 19.46 -8.71
CA ASN A 142 -16.75 20.28 -9.11
C ASN A 142 -16.71 21.60 -8.32
N GLU A 143 -15.72 22.46 -8.57
CA GLU A 143 -15.54 23.76 -7.89
C GLU A 143 -16.74 24.71 -8.08
N ASP A 144 -17.50 24.58 -9.18
CA ASP A 144 -18.74 25.33 -9.44
C ASP A 144 -19.99 24.73 -8.76
N GLY A 145 -19.85 23.65 -7.98
CA GLY A 145 -20.96 22.98 -7.31
C GLY A 145 -21.82 22.05 -8.21
N ASN A 146 -21.39 21.78 -9.44
CA ASN A 146 -22.11 20.92 -10.39
C ASN A 146 -21.69 19.44 -10.27
N ILE A 147 -22.61 18.54 -10.62
CA ILE A 147 -22.42 17.09 -10.52
C ILE A 147 -21.66 16.58 -11.75
N LEU A 148 -20.61 15.80 -11.55
CA LEU A 148 -19.80 15.23 -12.63
C LEU A 148 -20.52 14.03 -13.28
N VAL A 149 -20.91 14.19 -14.55
CA VAL A 149 -21.58 13.14 -15.36
C VAL A 149 -21.03 13.09 -16.79
N ASN A 150 -21.27 11.97 -17.48
CA ASN A 150 -20.63 11.59 -18.74
C ASN A 150 -21.65 10.91 -19.68
N ASP A 151 -22.26 11.68 -20.59
CA ASP A 151 -23.36 11.24 -21.46
C ASP A 151 -22.93 10.99 -22.91
N ASN A 152 -23.16 9.77 -23.40
CA ASN A 152 -23.23 9.40 -24.82
C ASN A 152 -24.16 8.17 -25.01
N LYS A 153 -24.87 8.06 -26.14
CA LYS A 153 -26.09 7.22 -26.27
C LYS A 153 -25.86 5.72 -26.57
N LEU A 154 -26.87 4.91 -26.20
CA LEU A 154 -26.92 3.43 -26.09
C LEU A 154 -27.32 2.65 -27.37
N GLN A 155 -27.03 1.33 -27.38
CA GLN A 155 -27.87 0.15 -27.81
C GLN A 155 -27.00 -1.16 -27.82
N THR A 156 -27.50 -2.41 -27.95
CA THR A 156 -28.39 -3.25 -27.10
C THR A 156 -28.28 -4.75 -27.50
N GLY A 157 -28.47 -5.73 -26.59
CA GLY A 157 -28.45 -7.19 -26.89
C GLY A 157 -28.58 -8.13 -25.67
N SER A 158 -28.78 -9.45 -25.84
CA SER A 158 -29.32 -10.41 -24.83
C SER A 158 -28.82 -11.86 -25.08
N LEU A 159 -28.70 -12.88 -24.19
CA LEU A 159 -28.83 -13.14 -22.73
C LEU A 159 -27.88 -14.39 -22.41
N ASP A 160 -27.99 -15.38 -21.48
CA ASP A 160 -28.97 -15.82 -20.46
C ASP A 160 -28.41 -16.79 -19.35
N ASN A 161 -29.15 -16.90 -18.23
CA ASN A 161 -29.36 -17.98 -17.20
C ASN A 161 -28.37 -19.14 -16.79
N LYS A 162 -28.11 -19.22 -15.45
CA LYS A 162 -28.17 -20.39 -14.48
C LYS A 162 -27.11 -21.55 -14.50
N THR A 163 -26.85 -22.46 -13.50
CA THR A 163 -26.96 -22.55 -11.98
C THR A 163 -26.21 -23.77 -11.33
N ASN A 164 -25.61 -23.59 -10.13
CA ASN A 164 -25.50 -24.47 -8.91
C ASN A 164 -24.73 -25.84 -8.80
N ALA A 165 -24.17 -26.16 -7.59
CA ALA A 165 -23.52 -27.44 -7.15
C ALA A 165 -23.29 -27.60 -5.58
N PRO A 166 -22.95 -28.80 -5.00
CA PRO A 166 -22.68 -29.06 -3.54
C PRO A 166 -21.26 -29.63 -3.11
N LYS A 167 -21.06 -30.19 -1.87
CA LYS A 167 -19.75 -30.38 -1.11
C LYS A 167 -19.53 -31.69 -0.26
N SER A 168 -18.31 -31.98 0.27
CA SER A 168 -17.96 -32.98 1.36
C SER A 168 -16.59 -32.74 2.13
N THR A 169 -16.11 -33.61 3.08
CA THR A 169 -15.06 -33.33 4.16
C THR A 169 -14.32 -34.59 4.78
N ILE A 170 -13.09 -34.52 5.40
CA ILE A 170 -12.24 -35.65 5.96
C ILE A 170 -11.37 -35.30 7.26
N VAL A 171 -10.73 -36.28 7.97
CA VAL A 171 -9.99 -36.23 9.30
C VAL A 171 -8.60 -37.01 9.29
N PHE A 172 -7.77 -37.06 10.36
CA PHE A 172 -6.33 -37.51 10.41
C PHE A 172 -5.84 -38.38 11.61
N SER A 173 -4.64 -39.01 11.50
CA SER A 173 -3.80 -39.60 12.58
C SER A 173 -2.26 -39.56 12.30
N ASP A 174 -1.40 -40.13 13.15
CA ASP A 174 -0.03 -39.64 13.46
C ASP A 174 1.16 -40.09 12.54
N SER A 175 2.15 -39.18 12.39
CA SER A 175 3.53 -39.28 11.86
C SER A 175 3.78 -39.85 10.44
N LEU A 176 3.01 -40.84 10.00
CA LEU A 176 2.96 -41.33 8.62
C LEU A 176 1.51 -41.28 8.14
N ILE A 177 1.09 -40.07 7.77
CA ILE A 177 -0.27 -39.81 7.28
C ILE A 177 -0.50 -40.54 5.95
N GLN A 178 -1.60 -41.29 5.89
CA GLN A 178 -2.12 -41.86 4.64
C GLN A 178 -3.02 -40.81 3.97
N TYR A 179 -2.81 -40.58 2.69
CA TYR A 179 -3.51 -39.54 1.93
C TYR A 179 -4.06 -40.08 0.61
N THR A 180 -5.38 -40.02 0.45
CA THR A 180 -6.07 -40.39 -0.78
C THR A 180 -6.06 -39.23 -1.77
N VAL A 181 -5.51 -39.47 -2.96
CA VAL A 181 -5.29 -38.48 -4.02
C VAL A 181 -6.62 -38.01 -4.60
N LEU A 182 -6.85 -36.70 -4.69
CA LEU A 182 -8.11 -36.14 -5.22
C LEU A 182 -8.07 -35.93 -6.74
N PRO A 183 -9.23 -35.82 -7.42
CA PRO A 183 -9.31 -35.50 -8.85
C PRO A 183 -8.50 -34.24 -9.23
N GLY A 184 -7.55 -34.40 -10.15
CA GLY A 184 -6.67 -33.33 -10.64
C GLY A 184 -5.41 -33.08 -9.82
N GLU A 185 -5.13 -33.85 -8.77
CA GLU A 185 -3.91 -33.71 -7.98
C GLU A 185 -2.68 -34.42 -8.59
N THR A 186 -1.49 -33.93 -8.22
CA THR A 186 -0.19 -34.44 -8.63
C THR A 186 0.74 -34.61 -7.43
N LEU A 187 1.81 -35.40 -7.57
CA LEU A 187 2.85 -35.51 -6.53
C LEU A 187 3.47 -34.14 -6.17
N TYR A 188 3.50 -33.18 -7.10
CA TYR A 188 3.96 -31.81 -6.81
C TYR A 188 3.00 -31.07 -5.88
N THR A 189 1.68 -31.07 -6.18
CA THR A 189 0.69 -30.39 -5.32
C THR A 189 0.59 -31.03 -3.93
N ILE A 190 0.77 -32.36 -3.85
CA ILE A 190 0.77 -33.11 -2.59
C ILE A 190 2.07 -32.85 -1.80
N SER A 191 3.23 -32.85 -2.47
CA SER A 191 4.52 -32.43 -1.88
C SER A 191 4.47 -31.02 -1.29
N LYS A 192 3.89 -30.04 -1.99
CA LYS A 192 3.74 -28.67 -1.48
C LYS A 192 2.69 -28.52 -0.38
N ARG A 193 1.70 -29.43 -0.31
CA ARG A 193 0.74 -29.49 0.80
C ARG A 193 1.42 -29.95 2.08
N PHE A 194 2.04 -31.13 2.06
CA PHE A 194 2.62 -31.79 3.24
C PHE A 194 4.09 -31.49 3.50
N MET A 195 4.73 -30.71 2.62
CA MET A 195 6.10 -30.19 2.75
C MET A 195 7.21 -31.26 2.78
N VAL A 196 6.91 -32.44 2.22
CA VAL A 196 7.87 -33.52 1.94
C VAL A 196 8.38 -33.40 0.50
N PRO A 197 9.69 -33.56 0.21
CA PRO A 197 10.20 -33.55 -1.16
C PRO A 197 9.54 -34.61 -2.07
N VAL A 198 9.31 -34.25 -3.35
CA VAL A 198 8.72 -35.18 -4.34
C VAL A 198 9.54 -36.48 -4.47
N ALA A 199 10.87 -36.39 -4.40
CA ALA A 199 11.75 -37.55 -4.43
C ALA A 199 11.54 -38.50 -3.23
N ASP A 200 11.33 -37.96 -2.03
CA ASP A 200 11.05 -38.76 -0.83
C ASP A 200 9.65 -39.38 -0.88
N LEU A 201 8.65 -38.68 -1.44
CA LEU A 201 7.32 -39.25 -1.69
C LEU A 201 7.37 -40.41 -2.69
N ILE A 202 8.14 -40.29 -3.77
CA ILE A 202 8.36 -41.37 -4.74
C ILE A 202 9.04 -42.56 -4.05
N LYS A 203 10.11 -42.29 -3.30
CA LYS A 203 10.94 -43.29 -2.63
C LYS A 203 10.20 -44.06 -1.54
N ILE A 204 9.38 -43.41 -0.72
CA ILE A 204 8.65 -44.06 0.39
C ILE A 204 7.39 -44.82 -0.07
N ASN A 205 6.87 -44.50 -1.26
CA ASN A 205 5.74 -45.19 -1.89
C ASN A 205 6.17 -46.18 -3.00
N ASN A 206 7.49 -46.36 -3.21
CA ASN A 206 8.06 -47.21 -4.26
C ASN A 206 7.48 -46.93 -5.67
N LEU A 207 7.20 -45.66 -6.00
CA LEU A 207 6.54 -45.31 -7.26
C LEU A 207 7.52 -45.45 -8.45
N PRO A 208 7.14 -46.15 -9.54
CA PRO A 208 8.03 -46.37 -10.69
C PRO A 208 8.20 -45.13 -11.58
N ASN A 209 7.38 -44.09 -11.40
CA ASN A 209 7.48 -42.78 -12.05
C ASN A 209 6.59 -41.74 -11.33
N ASN A 210 6.59 -40.50 -11.80
CA ASN A 210 5.93 -39.37 -11.12
C ASN A 210 4.39 -39.32 -11.29
N LYS A 211 3.75 -40.34 -11.88
CA LYS A 211 2.29 -40.36 -12.09
C LYS A 211 1.55 -41.03 -10.93
N ILE A 212 0.45 -40.42 -10.54
CA ILE A 212 -0.55 -40.91 -9.58
C ILE A 212 -1.94 -40.69 -10.18
N LYS A 213 -2.95 -41.42 -9.70
CA LYS A 213 -4.35 -41.31 -10.12
C LYS A 213 -5.23 -40.85 -8.95
N PRO A 214 -6.40 -40.25 -9.22
CA PRO A 214 -7.41 -40.03 -8.20
C PRO A 214 -7.79 -41.35 -7.51
N ASN A 215 -8.01 -41.28 -6.20
CA ASN A 215 -8.23 -42.38 -5.27
C ASN A 215 -7.04 -43.31 -4.97
N ASP A 216 -5.85 -43.11 -5.57
CA ASP A 216 -4.61 -43.73 -5.07
C ASP A 216 -4.36 -43.28 -3.62
N THR A 217 -3.78 -44.14 -2.77
CA THR A 217 -3.46 -43.78 -1.37
C THR A 217 -1.96 -43.78 -1.13
N LEU A 218 -1.42 -42.62 -0.78
CA LEU A 218 0.00 -42.36 -0.55
C LEU A 218 0.33 -42.30 0.95
N LYS A 219 1.46 -42.88 1.34
CA LYS A 219 2.09 -42.73 2.66
C LYS A 219 2.98 -41.49 2.64
N ILE A 220 2.80 -40.59 3.60
CA ILE A 220 3.48 -39.28 3.61
C ILE A 220 4.20 -39.08 4.96
N PRO A 221 5.54 -39.05 5.00
CA PRO A 221 6.32 -39.01 6.23
C PRO A 221 6.44 -37.59 6.78
N LEU A 222 5.91 -37.34 7.99
CA LEU A 222 6.10 -36.08 8.68
C LEU A 222 7.30 -36.20 9.64
N LYS A 223 8.40 -35.53 9.30
CA LYS A 223 9.65 -35.59 10.06
C LYS A 223 9.60 -34.61 11.23
N LYS A 224 9.64 -35.10 12.48
CA LYS A 224 9.92 -34.26 13.65
C LYS A 224 11.37 -33.78 13.59
N GLU A 225 11.58 -32.47 13.63
CA GLU A 225 12.90 -31.88 13.86
C GLU A 225 13.24 -31.93 15.35
N VAL A 226 14.50 -32.23 15.67
CA VAL A 226 15.01 -32.25 17.05
C VAL A 226 15.96 -31.07 17.20
N ILE A 227 15.57 -30.11 18.03
CA ILE A 227 16.39 -28.94 18.35
C ILE A 227 17.55 -29.38 19.24
N LYS A 228 18.79 -29.05 18.86
CA LYS A 228 19.95 -29.07 19.76
C LYS A 228 20.33 -27.62 20.12
N PRO A 229 20.72 -27.34 21.37
CA PRO A 229 21.36 -26.06 21.71
C PRO A 229 22.65 -25.86 20.90
N VAL A 230 22.94 -24.60 20.58
CA VAL A 230 24.20 -24.17 19.96
C VAL A 230 24.86 -23.20 20.92
N GLU A 231 26.15 -23.38 21.19
CA GLU A 231 26.90 -22.51 22.11
C GLU A 231 27.07 -21.10 21.51
N ILE A 232 27.00 -20.10 22.39
CA ILE A 232 27.04 -18.69 22.00
C ILE A 232 28.49 -18.33 21.66
N ARG A 233 28.79 -18.10 20.37
CA ARG A 233 30.01 -17.39 19.99
C ARG A 233 29.99 -16.01 20.63
N GLN A 234 31.04 -15.67 21.37
CA GLN A 234 31.29 -14.27 21.73
C GLN A 234 31.43 -13.45 20.44
N ILE A 235 30.75 -12.33 20.39
CA ILE A 235 30.81 -11.38 19.28
C ILE A 235 32.12 -10.61 19.45
N GLU A 236 33.04 -10.69 18.49
CA GLU A 236 34.20 -9.80 18.46
C GLU A 236 33.69 -8.34 18.50
N PRO A 237 34.29 -7.45 19.32
CA PRO A 237 33.79 -6.10 19.47
C PRO A 237 33.70 -5.44 18.09
N ILE A 238 32.54 -4.84 17.80
CA ILE A 238 32.25 -4.21 16.51
C ILE A 238 33.37 -3.20 16.24
N LYS A 239 34.26 -3.56 15.31
CA LYS A 239 35.32 -2.69 14.84
C LYS A 239 34.65 -1.44 14.33
N GLU A 240 34.91 -0.29 14.97
CA GLU A 240 34.17 0.94 14.70
C GLU A 240 34.12 1.18 13.18
N LEU A 241 32.91 1.13 12.63
CA LEU A 241 32.69 1.51 11.25
C LEU A 241 33.19 2.94 11.12
N PRO A 242 34.03 3.26 10.11
CA PRO A 242 34.55 4.61 9.97
C PRO A 242 33.35 5.56 9.93
N LYS A 243 33.33 6.55 10.84
CA LYS A 243 32.24 7.51 10.93
C LYS A 243 31.96 8.03 9.53
N VAL A 244 30.76 7.73 9.02
CA VAL A 244 30.32 8.23 7.71
C VAL A 244 30.34 9.74 7.83
N ASP A 245 31.16 10.38 6.99
CA ASP A 245 31.56 11.78 7.17
C ASP A 245 30.34 12.68 7.37
N GLU A 246 30.15 13.14 8.61
CA GLU A 246 29.00 13.95 9.05
C GLU A 246 29.14 15.40 8.58
N THR A 247 30.24 15.76 7.91
CA THR A 247 30.31 17.03 7.20
C THR A 247 29.32 17.05 6.03
N LEU A 248 28.81 18.24 5.72
CA LEU A 248 27.90 18.48 4.60
C LEU A 248 28.49 17.88 3.32
N LEU A 249 27.86 16.81 2.82
CA LEU A 249 28.38 15.99 1.72
C LEU A 249 28.64 16.82 0.45
N PHE A 250 27.93 17.95 0.27
CA PHE A 250 28.38 19.06 -0.56
C PHE A 250 28.88 20.22 0.31
N LYS A 251 30.11 20.68 0.03
CA LYS A 251 30.52 22.04 0.39
C LYS A 251 29.73 23.01 -0.48
N LYS A 252 29.09 24.03 0.11
CA LYS A 252 28.32 25.03 -0.64
C LYS A 252 29.25 25.74 -1.63
N LYS A 253 28.84 25.81 -2.91
CA LYS A 253 29.57 26.47 -4.00
C LYS A 253 28.86 27.75 -4.43
N GLU A 254 29.62 28.68 -5.00
CA GLU A 254 29.06 29.85 -5.71
C GLU A 254 28.36 29.46 -7.01
N LYS A 255 28.78 28.36 -7.66
CA LYS A 255 28.19 27.79 -8.88
C LYS A 255 28.36 26.27 -8.91
N TYR A 256 27.34 25.57 -9.39
CA TYR A 256 27.33 24.11 -9.54
C TYR A 256 27.22 23.70 -11.01
N GLU A 257 27.68 22.49 -11.34
CA GLU A 257 27.53 21.89 -12.67
C GLU A 257 26.63 20.65 -12.59
N ILE A 258 25.41 20.75 -13.13
CA ILE A 258 24.37 19.71 -13.04
C ILE A 258 24.13 19.11 -14.43
N ALA A 259 23.98 17.78 -14.50
CA ALA A 259 23.57 17.07 -15.71
C ALA A 259 22.20 16.41 -15.54
N VAL A 260 21.39 16.40 -16.60
CA VAL A 260 20.06 15.76 -16.64
C VAL A 260 20.03 14.76 -17.80
N LEU A 261 19.93 13.48 -17.46
CA LEU A 261 20.08 12.34 -18.36
C LEU A 261 18.71 11.87 -18.86
N LEU A 262 18.40 12.19 -20.12
CA LEU A 262 17.09 11.96 -20.74
C LEU A 262 17.21 11.21 -22.07
N PRO A 263 16.44 10.12 -22.31
CA PRO A 263 16.46 9.38 -23.57
C PRO A 263 15.48 10.01 -24.57
N PHE A 264 15.82 11.16 -25.15
CA PHE A 264 15.09 11.71 -26.29
C PHE A 264 15.41 10.96 -27.59
N ASP A 265 16.61 10.38 -27.69
CA ASP A 265 17.04 9.55 -28.82
C ASP A 265 16.85 10.31 -30.15
N LEU A 266 17.20 11.60 -30.19
CA LEU A 266 16.71 12.55 -31.20
C LEU A 266 17.04 12.14 -32.64
N ASP A 267 18.18 11.50 -32.86
CA ASP A 267 18.63 11.02 -34.18
C ASP A 267 17.78 9.86 -34.74
N SER A 268 17.01 9.16 -33.89
CA SER A 268 16.19 8.02 -34.33
C SER A 268 14.89 8.47 -35.01
N LYS A 269 14.65 7.95 -36.22
CA LYS A 269 13.49 8.26 -37.05
C LYS A 269 12.23 7.48 -36.62
N GLY A 270 11.72 7.76 -35.42
CA GLY A 270 10.51 7.15 -34.90
C GLY A 270 9.82 7.95 -33.78
N LYS A 271 8.48 7.95 -33.77
CA LYS A 271 7.69 8.34 -32.61
C LYS A 271 7.71 7.19 -31.58
N ASN A 272 8.60 7.27 -30.60
CA ASN A 272 8.65 6.34 -29.48
C ASN A 272 8.09 7.00 -28.20
N SER A 273 7.36 6.24 -27.39
CA SER A 273 6.80 6.69 -26.10
C SER A 273 7.86 7.25 -25.15
N LEU A 274 9.10 6.75 -25.22
CA LEU A 274 10.24 7.23 -24.44
C LEU A 274 10.55 8.72 -24.72
N LYS A 275 10.39 9.19 -25.97
CA LYS A 275 10.62 10.60 -26.32
C LYS A 275 9.61 11.50 -25.61
N THR A 276 8.35 11.08 -25.54
CA THR A 276 7.30 11.78 -24.78
C THR A 276 7.63 11.80 -23.28
N VAL A 277 8.03 10.66 -22.71
CA VAL A 277 8.42 10.57 -21.28
C VAL A 277 9.62 11.48 -20.96
N ALA A 278 10.63 11.53 -21.85
CA ALA A 278 11.77 12.44 -21.72
C ALA A 278 11.35 13.93 -21.80
N THR A 279 10.48 14.28 -22.75
CA THR A 279 9.98 15.65 -22.93
C THR A 279 9.15 16.11 -21.73
N GLU A 280 8.27 15.26 -21.21
CA GLU A 280 7.43 15.56 -20.04
C GLU A 280 8.29 15.80 -18.80
N PHE A 281 9.24 14.90 -18.52
CA PHE A 281 10.17 15.09 -17.41
C PHE A 281 10.99 16.37 -17.57
N TYR A 282 11.44 16.69 -18.79
CA TYR A 282 12.18 17.91 -19.08
C TYR A 282 11.38 19.19 -18.81
N MET A 283 10.11 19.26 -19.24
CA MET A 283 9.22 20.40 -18.96
C MET A 283 8.98 20.58 -17.45
N GLY A 284 8.98 19.47 -16.69
CA GLY A 284 9.01 19.51 -15.22
C GLY A 284 10.31 20.11 -14.66
N VAL A 285 11.46 19.61 -15.11
CA VAL A 285 12.80 20.10 -14.72
C VAL A 285 12.95 21.60 -15.03
N GLU A 286 12.53 22.07 -16.19
CA GLU A 286 12.62 23.49 -16.56
C GLU A 286 11.85 24.41 -15.62
N LEU A 287 10.66 24.00 -15.13
CA LEU A 287 9.91 24.79 -14.13
C LEU A 287 10.57 24.75 -12.75
N ALA A 288 11.21 23.64 -12.38
CA ALA A 288 12.02 23.58 -11.18
C ALA A 288 13.26 24.48 -11.30
N VAL A 289 13.90 24.55 -12.47
CA VAL A 289 15.00 25.49 -12.78
C VAL A 289 14.56 26.94 -12.66
N ASP A 290 13.40 27.31 -13.22
CA ASP A 290 12.84 28.67 -13.06
C ASP A 290 12.61 29.00 -11.57
N SER A 291 12.08 28.05 -10.80
CA SER A 291 11.81 28.19 -9.36
C SER A 291 13.10 28.35 -8.55
N LEU A 292 14.09 27.48 -8.78
CA LEU A 292 15.40 27.50 -8.14
C LEU A 292 16.19 28.78 -8.48
N LYS A 293 16.12 29.25 -9.73
CA LYS A 293 16.73 30.51 -10.15
C LYS A 293 16.16 31.70 -9.39
N ASN A 294 14.85 31.74 -9.15
CA ASN A 294 14.20 32.78 -8.34
C ASN A 294 14.58 32.71 -6.85
N LEU A 295 14.97 31.53 -6.34
CA LEU A 295 15.56 31.33 -5.01
C LEU A 295 17.08 31.64 -4.96
N GLY A 296 17.69 32.08 -6.06
CA GLY A 296 19.11 32.44 -6.13
C GLY A 296 20.08 31.26 -6.36
N TYR A 297 19.59 30.08 -6.77
CA TYR A 297 20.48 28.98 -7.15
C TYR A 297 21.25 29.31 -8.43
N ASN A 298 22.57 29.23 -8.36
CA ASN A 298 23.47 29.41 -9.49
C ASN A 298 24.05 28.06 -9.94
N ALA A 299 23.62 27.57 -11.09
CA ALA A 299 24.12 26.33 -11.68
C ALA A 299 24.06 26.36 -13.21
N THR A 300 25.00 25.67 -13.88
CA THR A 300 24.73 25.19 -15.24
C THR A 300 23.87 23.94 -15.13
N VAL A 301 22.81 23.85 -15.93
CA VAL A 301 22.03 22.61 -16.09
C VAL A 301 22.19 22.15 -17.53
N THR A 302 22.90 21.03 -17.72
CA THR A 302 23.18 20.46 -19.04
C THR A 302 22.28 19.25 -19.28
N VAL A 303 21.45 19.30 -20.31
CA VAL A 303 20.72 18.11 -20.78
C VAL A 303 21.69 17.20 -21.55
N ILE A 304 21.67 15.91 -21.24
CA ILE A 304 22.40 14.88 -21.97
C ILE A 304 21.38 13.93 -22.59
N ASP A 305 21.24 13.99 -23.92
CA ASP A 305 20.51 12.98 -24.68
C ASP A 305 21.36 11.70 -24.85
N PHE A 306 20.69 10.55 -24.94
CA PHE A 306 21.28 9.27 -25.30
C PHE A 306 20.24 8.34 -25.93
N PRO A 307 20.66 7.48 -26.90
CA PRO A 307 19.84 6.36 -27.34
C PRO A 307 19.65 5.35 -26.20
N VAL A 308 18.72 4.41 -26.35
CA VAL A 308 18.40 3.44 -25.28
C VAL A 308 19.60 2.57 -24.84
N ASP A 309 20.63 2.42 -25.69
CA ASP A 309 21.85 1.67 -25.38
C ASP A 309 22.68 2.30 -24.24
N SER A 310 23.04 1.45 -23.28
CA SER A 310 23.82 1.78 -22.10
C SER A 310 25.27 2.21 -22.39
N VAL A 311 25.88 1.71 -23.48
CA VAL A 311 27.33 1.87 -23.73
C VAL A 311 27.70 3.31 -24.08
N GLU A 312 26.89 3.99 -24.90
CA GLU A 312 27.17 5.34 -25.38
C GLU A 312 27.09 6.39 -24.25
N ILE A 313 26.21 6.19 -23.27
CA ILE A 313 26.06 7.06 -22.10
C ILE A 313 27.39 7.26 -21.37
N VAL A 314 28.16 6.18 -21.20
CA VAL A 314 29.46 6.20 -20.53
C VAL A 314 30.54 6.82 -21.43
N ALA A 315 30.40 6.76 -22.76
CA ALA A 315 31.29 7.45 -23.69
C ALA A 315 31.05 8.96 -23.67
N GLU A 316 29.79 9.40 -23.61
CA GLU A 316 29.41 10.81 -23.45
C GLU A 316 29.89 11.36 -22.10
N LEU A 317 29.57 10.69 -20.99
CA LEU A 317 30.00 11.10 -19.63
C LEU A 317 31.53 11.15 -19.44
N LYS A 318 32.32 10.45 -20.27
CA LYS A 318 33.80 10.56 -20.27
C LYS A 318 34.34 11.84 -20.92
N LYS A 319 33.52 12.63 -21.64
CA LYS A 319 33.97 13.87 -22.29
C LYS A 319 34.37 14.91 -21.24
N THR A 320 35.44 15.65 -21.52
CA THR A 320 36.10 16.57 -20.57
C THR A 320 35.17 17.62 -19.95
N LYS A 321 34.15 18.06 -20.69
CA LYS A 321 33.09 18.97 -20.20
C LYS A 321 32.38 18.48 -18.92
N TYR A 322 32.33 17.18 -18.67
CA TYR A 322 31.64 16.59 -17.50
C TYR A 322 32.56 16.26 -16.32
N LYS A 323 33.87 16.54 -16.42
CA LYS A 323 34.85 16.23 -15.36
C LYS A 323 34.50 16.87 -14.01
N ASN A 324 33.79 17.99 -14.03
CA ASN A 324 33.49 18.81 -12.86
C ASN A 324 32.01 18.72 -12.40
N LEU A 325 31.24 17.74 -12.90
CA LEU A 325 29.83 17.58 -12.50
C LEU A 325 29.70 17.37 -10.99
N ASP A 326 28.75 18.10 -10.39
CA ASP A 326 28.33 17.94 -9.00
C ASP A 326 27.26 16.84 -8.88
N LEU A 327 26.26 16.91 -9.76
CA LEU A 327 25.01 16.20 -9.63
C LEU A 327 24.49 15.73 -10.99
N ILE A 328 24.12 14.45 -11.07
CA ILE A 328 23.42 13.83 -12.18
C ILE A 328 21.98 13.54 -11.75
N PHE A 329 21.01 13.97 -12.54
CA PHE A 329 19.63 13.53 -12.49
C PHE A 329 19.39 12.49 -13.59
N GLY A 330 18.87 11.32 -13.25
CA GLY A 330 18.63 10.22 -14.18
C GLY A 330 19.59 9.04 -14.02
N PRO A 331 19.51 8.04 -14.93
CA PRO A 331 18.62 8.00 -16.09
C PRO A 331 17.16 7.73 -15.70
N LEU A 332 16.22 8.07 -16.58
CA LEU A 332 14.80 7.70 -16.43
C LEU A 332 14.56 6.19 -16.54
N LEU A 333 15.45 5.46 -17.23
CA LEU A 333 15.33 4.04 -17.56
C LEU A 333 16.08 3.16 -16.54
N PRO A 334 15.38 2.29 -15.76
CA PRO A 334 16.01 1.47 -14.73
C PRO A 334 17.18 0.62 -15.21
N GLN A 335 17.13 0.09 -16.44
CA GLN A 335 18.20 -0.75 -16.99
C GLN A 335 19.53 -0.02 -17.22
N ASN A 336 19.52 1.33 -17.26
CA ASN A 336 20.73 2.14 -17.45
C ASN A 336 21.26 2.68 -16.11
N VAL A 337 20.59 2.42 -14.97
CA VAL A 337 21.00 2.92 -13.65
C VAL A 337 22.34 2.31 -13.22
N ASP A 338 22.52 0.99 -13.36
CA ASP A 338 23.74 0.27 -12.98
C ASP A 338 24.99 0.92 -13.60
N ILE A 339 25.00 1.14 -14.92
CA ILE A 339 26.17 1.64 -15.65
C ILE A 339 26.51 3.11 -15.33
N VAL A 340 25.48 3.96 -15.18
CA VAL A 340 25.66 5.38 -14.81
C VAL A 340 26.12 5.47 -13.36
N SER A 341 25.57 4.65 -12.46
CA SER A 341 25.96 4.63 -11.04
C SER A 341 27.43 4.23 -10.85
N ALA A 342 27.95 3.30 -11.66
CA ALA A 342 29.34 2.89 -11.64
C ALA A 342 30.28 4.03 -12.10
N TRP A 343 29.88 4.82 -13.11
CA TRP A 343 30.59 6.04 -13.48
C TRP A 343 30.54 7.09 -12.37
N CYS A 344 29.37 7.32 -11.77
CA CYS A 344 29.18 8.28 -10.68
C CYS A 344 30.08 7.96 -9.48
N LYS A 345 30.07 6.70 -9.03
CA LYS A 345 30.93 6.20 -7.94
C LYS A 345 32.42 6.37 -8.25
N LYS A 346 32.85 6.14 -9.49
CA LYS A 346 34.26 6.29 -9.89
C LYS A 346 34.74 7.76 -9.87
N ASN A 347 33.84 8.71 -10.13
CA ASN A 347 34.17 10.13 -10.24
C ASN A 347 33.72 10.96 -9.02
N ASN A 348 33.17 10.31 -7.98
CA ASN A 348 32.55 10.93 -6.80
C ASN A 348 31.37 11.89 -7.08
N VAL A 349 30.74 11.76 -8.25
CA VAL A 349 29.55 12.55 -8.66
C VAL A 349 28.31 11.91 -8.04
N ARG A 350 27.34 12.70 -7.58
CA ARG A 350 26.08 12.16 -7.01
C ARG A 350 25.02 11.96 -8.07
N MET A 351 24.17 10.98 -7.86
CA MET A 351 23.22 10.47 -8.84
C MET A 351 21.83 10.36 -8.22
N VAL A 352 20.91 11.22 -8.66
CA VAL A 352 19.49 11.17 -8.26
C VAL A 352 18.72 10.40 -9.32
N CYS A 353 18.25 9.22 -8.95
CA CYS A 353 17.43 8.37 -9.80
C CYS A 353 15.94 8.77 -9.64
N PRO A 354 15.30 9.35 -10.68
CA PRO A 354 13.87 9.69 -10.64
C PRO A 354 12.96 8.46 -10.74
N SER A 355 13.53 7.31 -11.12
CA SER A 355 12.88 6.00 -11.29
C SER A 355 13.29 5.02 -10.18
N ALA A 356 12.72 3.82 -10.19
CA ALA A 356 13.09 2.75 -9.25
C ALA A 356 14.51 2.24 -9.50
N VAL A 357 15.23 1.93 -8.41
CA VAL A 357 16.63 1.47 -8.44
C VAL A 357 16.72 0.05 -7.88
N ASN A 358 17.61 -0.78 -8.45
CA ASN A 358 17.92 -2.10 -7.90
C ASN A 358 18.60 -1.96 -6.52
N THR A 359 18.11 -2.65 -5.50
CA THR A 359 18.68 -2.62 -4.14
C THR A 359 20.16 -3.00 -4.09
N THR A 360 20.65 -3.79 -5.06
CA THR A 360 22.07 -4.14 -5.20
C THR A 360 22.93 -2.92 -5.53
N VAL A 361 22.43 -2.01 -6.38
CA VAL A 361 23.10 -0.75 -6.74
C VAL A 361 23.15 0.19 -5.54
N LEU A 362 22.01 0.37 -4.85
CA LEU A 362 21.95 1.17 -3.62
C LEU A 362 22.92 0.65 -2.57
N ASN A 363 22.85 -0.65 -2.23
CA ASN A 363 23.74 -1.28 -1.26
C ASN A 363 25.23 -1.13 -1.59
N ALA A 364 25.58 -1.06 -2.88
CA ALA A 364 26.96 -0.94 -3.33
C ALA A 364 27.46 0.50 -3.51
N ASN A 365 26.62 1.54 -3.41
CA ASN A 365 26.97 2.87 -3.93
C ASN A 365 26.42 4.08 -3.12
N PRO A 366 27.23 4.71 -2.24
CA PRO A 366 26.81 5.84 -1.39
C PRO A 366 26.53 7.14 -2.16
N PHE A 367 26.80 7.19 -3.47
CA PHE A 367 26.54 8.35 -4.32
C PHE A 367 25.14 8.34 -4.96
N VAL A 368 24.38 7.25 -4.82
CA VAL A 368 23.04 7.08 -5.42
C VAL A 368 21.93 7.47 -4.45
N TYR A 369 20.95 8.22 -4.97
CA TYR A 369 19.76 8.68 -4.29
C TYR A 369 18.53 8.27 -5.10
N ALA A 370 17.77 7.27 -4.64
CA ALA A 370 16.53 6.84 -5.30
C ALA A 370 15.34 7.68 -4.81
N ALA A 371 14.76 8.49 -5.70
CA ALA A 371 13.53 9.25 -5.43
C ALA A 371 12.31 8.31 -5.22
N VAL A 372 12.32 7.16 -5.88
CA VAL A 372 11.30 6.12 -5.74
C VAL A 372 11.71 5.12 -4.66
N SER A 373 10.87 5.01 -3.62
CA SER A 373 10.96 3.98 -2.57
C SER A 373 10.94 2.57 -3.18
N SER A 374 11.71 1.64 -2.62
CA SER A 374 11.60 0.22 -2.99
C SER A 374 10.26 -0.39 -2.54
N ASP A 375 9.82 -1.46 -3.20
CA ASP A 375 8.65 -2.24 -2.75
C ASP A 375 8.86 -2.83 -1.34
N ILE A 376 10.12 -3.11 -0.99
CA ILE A 376 10.55 -3.55 0.34
C ILE A 376 10.23 -2.45 1.37
N THR A 377 10.61 -1.20 1.11
CA THR A 377 10.26 -0.05 1.95
C THR A 377 8.75 0.16 2.02
N GLN A 378 8.02 0.03 0.90
CA GLN A 378 6.55 0.07 0.88
C GLN A 378 5.92 -0.99 1.80
N GLN A 379 6.41 -2.23 1.76
CA GLN A 379 5.90 -3.29 2.65
C GLN A 379 6.32 -3.11 4.12
N ARG A 380 7.52 -2.56 4.39
CA ARG A 380 7.94 -2.21 5.76
C ARG A 380 7.08 -1.08 6.35
N ILE A 381 6.70 -0.11 5.53
CA ILE A 381 5.74 0.95 5.89
C ILE A 381 4.36 0.36 6.14
N LEU A 382 3.85 -0.51 5.24
CA LEU A 382 2.59 -1.21 5.45
C LEU A 382 2.60 -2.08 6.72
N ALA A 383 3.73 -2.68 7.12
CA ALA A 383 3.84 -3.44 8.36
C ALA A 383 3.71 -2.56 9.62
N ARG A 384 4.38 -1.41 9.65
CA ARG A 384 4.20 -0.41 10.73
C ARG A 384 2.78 0.15 10.76
N TYR A 385 2.22 0.44 9.58
CA TYR A 385 0.85 0.94 9.41
C TYR A 385 -0.20 -0.11 9.82
N ALA A 386 0.05 -1.41 9.58
CA ALA A 386 -0.77 -2.51 10.07
C ALA A 386 -0.78 -2.56 11.61
N LEU A 387 0.40 -2.52 12.25
CA LEU A 387 0.52 -2.49 13.71
C LEU A 387 -0.14 -1.26 14.35
N ARG A 388 -0.14 -0.11 13.66
CA ARG A 388 -0.66 1.16 14.18
C ARG A 388 -2.17 1.32 13.99
N GLU A 389 -2.68 1.07 12.78
CA GLU A 389 -4.08 1.37 12.42
C GLU A 389 -4.99 0.12 12.42
N TYR A 390 -4.43 -1.09 12.57
CA TYR A 390 -5.17 -2.36 12.51
C TYR A 390 -4.91 -3.24 13.75
N ALA A 391 -4.67 -2.61 14.91
CA ALA A 391 -4.34 -3.29 16.17
C ALA A 391 -5.42 -4.28 16.67
N ASP A 392 -6.71 -4.03 16.37
CA ASP A 392 -7.84 -4.92 16.73
C ASP A 392 -8.19 -5.96 15.65
N TYR A 393 -7.57 -5.86 14.46
CA TYR A 393 -7.77 -6.81 13.37
C TYR A 393 -6.97 -8.10 13.60
N GLN A 394 -7.50 -9.22 13.09
CA GLN A 394 -6.70 -10.41 12.87
C GLN A 394 -5.81 -10.21 11.65
N ILE A 395 -4.51 -9.97 11.87
CA ILE A 395 -3.57 -9.72 10.78
C ILE A 395 -3.04 -11.06 10.25
N VAL A 396 -3.38 -11.36 9.00
CA VAL A 396 -3.09 -12.61 8.31
C VAL A 396 -2.21 -12.31 7.10
N LEU A 397 -0.94 -12.69 7.17
CA LEU A 397 0.01 -12.56 6.06
C LEU A 397 -0.07 -13.79 5.15
N VAL A 398 -0.48 -13.57 3.92
CA VAL A 398 -0.77 -14.61 2.92
C VAL A 398 0.45 -14.78 2.00
N ASN A 399 1.10 -15.93 2.12
CA ASN A 399 2.21 -16.31 1.27
C ASN A 399 1.68 -16.70 -0.13
N SER A 400 2.08 -15.95 -1.16
CA SER A 400 1.68 -16.16 -2.55
C SER A 400 2.20 -17.49 -3.12
N GLY A 401 3.28 -18.03 -2.53
CA GLY A 401 3.99 -19.22 -3.00
C GLY A 401 4.97 -18.95 -4.15
N TYR A 402 5.11 -17.71 -4.63
CA TYR A 402 5.99 -17.34 -5.74
C TYR A 402 7.31 -16.74 -5.23
N ALA A 403 8.43 -17.20 -5.78
CA ALA A 403 9.77 -16.73 -5.37
C ALA A 403 9.98 -15.22 -5.59
N LYS A 404 9.36 -14.64 -6.63
CA LYS A 404 9.42 -13.21 -6.97
C LYS A 404 8.65 -12.27 -6.03
N ASP A 405 7.96 -12.83 -5.04
CA ASP A 405 7.24 -12.10 -4.00
C ASP A 405 7.85 -12.32 -2.60
N LYS A 406 8.88 -13.19 -2.48
CA LYS A 406 9.42 -13.59 -1.18
C LYS A 406 10.10 -12.41 -0.46
N ASP A 407 10.77 -11.54 -1.20
CA ASP A 407 11.41 -10.32 -0.69
C ASP A 407 10.40 -9.39 -0.02
N ILE A 408 9.25 -9.15 -0.64
CA ILE A 408 8.19 -8.26 -0.13
C ILE A 408 7.34 -8.93 0.95
N TYR A 409 7.14 -10.24 0.89
CA TYR A 409 6.58 -11.03 2.00
C TYR A 409 7.45 -10.94 3.25
N ASP A 410 8.76 -11.22 3.12
CA ASP A 410 9.72 -11.15 4.22
C ASP A 410 9.87 -9.71 4.75
N ALA A 411 9.82 -8.69 3.88
CA ALA A 411 9.88 -7.29 4.26
C ALA A 411 8.73 -6.87 5.18
N PHE A 412 7.48 -7.23 4.83
CA PHE A 412 6.33 -7.02 5.71
C PHE A 412 6.50 -7.82 7.00
N ARG A 413 6.71 -9.14 6.86
CA ARG A 413 6.79 -10.12 7.96
C ARG A 413 7.79 -9.70 9.03
N ASN A 414 9.03 -9.45 8.63
CA ASN A 414 10.13 -9.25 9.56
C ASN A 414 9.99 -7.88 10.23
N ARG A 415 9.56 -6.83 9.51
CA ARG A 415 9.29 -5.51 10.11
C ARG A 415 8.10 -5.54 11.06
N PHE A 416 7.08 -6.31 10.76
CA PHE A 416 5.95 -6.55 11.67
C PHE A 416 6.44 -7.22 12.95
N LEU A 417 7.17 -8.33 12.86
CA LEU A 417 7.65 -9.09 14.03
C LEU A 417 8.69 -8.33 14.87
N GLU A 418 9.53 -7.50 14.24
CA GLU A 418 10.46 -6.59 14.90
C GLU A 418 9.73 -5.56 15.77
N LEU A 419 8.73 -4.89 15.18
CA LEU A 419 8.00 -3.81 15.84
C LEU A 419 6.90 -4.31 16.79
N ALA A 420 6.31 -5.49 16.56
CA ALA A 420 5.10 -5.95 17.26
C ALA A 420 5.20 -5.89 18.78
N LYS A 421 6.37 -6.16 19.38
CA LYS A 421 6.59 -6.05 20.83
C LYS A 421 6.29 -4.65 21.38
N SER A 422 6.55 -3.60 20.61
CA SER A 422 6.25 -2.20 20.94
C SER A 422 4.79 -1.81 20.72
N TYR A 423 4.03 -2.62 19.96
CA TYR A 423 2.62 -2.44 19.63
C TYR A 423 1.79 -3.58 20.25
N GLY A 424 1.85 -3.71 21.58
CA GLY A 424 1.03 -4.67 22.34
C GLY A 424 1.34 -6.17 22.11
N SER A 425 2.45 -6.52 21.44
CA SER A 425 2.77 -7.88 21.01
C SER A 425 1.71 -8.52 20.10
N GLN A 426 1.12 -7.72 19.19
CA GLN A 426 0.11 -8.20 18.24
C GLN A 426 0.61 -9.41 17.43
N LYS A 427 -0.23 -10.45 17.30
CA LYS A 427 0.13 -11.71 16.63
C LYS A 427 -0.08 -11.63 15.12
N LEU A 428 1.00 -11.85 14.36
CA LEU A 428 0.94 -12.16 12.93
C LEU A 428 0.49 -13.62 12.72
N ILE A 429 -0.43 -13.86 11.79
CA ILE A 429 -0.79 -15.21 11.34
C ILE A 429 -0.27 -15.43 9.92
N GLU A 430 0.71 -16.31 9.75
CA GLU A 430 1.28 -16.66 8.44
C GLU A 430 0.52 -17.84 7.81
N VAL A 431 0.07 -17.70 6.56
CA VAL A 431 -0.78 -18.70 5.87
C VAL A 431 -0.38 -18.88 4.40
N LYS A 432 -0.72 -20.03 3.79
CA LYS A 432 -0.61 -20.21 2.34
C LYS A 432 -1.85 -19.62 1.63
N LEU A 433 -1.70 -19.19 0.37
CA LEU A 433 -2.80 -18.73 -0.50
C LEU A 433 -3.96 -19.75 -0.68
N ALA A 434 -3.77 -21.04 -0.38
CA ALA A 434 -4.86 -22.01 -0.36
C ALA A 434 -5.79 -21.85 0.86
N ASP A 435 -5.24 -21.42 2.00
CA ASP A 435 -5.82 -21.68 3.32
C ASP A 435 -6.34 -20.42 4.03
N PHE A 436 -5.93 -19.23 3.57
CA PHE A 436 -6.23 -17.93 4.21
C PHE A 436 -7.72 -17.71 4.52
N THR A 437 -8.61 -18.27 3.70
CA THR A 437 -10.07 -18.14 3.88
C THR A 437 -10.59 -18.74 5.18
N THR A 438 -9.85 -19.69 5.79
CA THR A 438 -10.17 -20.26 7.10
C THR A 438 -9.85 -19.32 8.26
N PHE A 439 -9.02 -18.30 8.02
CA PHE A 439 -8.64 -17.25 8.97
C PHE A 439 -9.42 -15.94 8.79
N ILE A 440 -10.41 -15.91 7.90
CA ILE A 440 -11.44 -14.88 7.87
C ILE A 440 -12.35 -15.11 9.08
N ARG A 441 -12.36 -14.19 10.04
CA ARG A 441 -13.25 -14.28 11.20
C ARG A 441 -14.71 -14.26 10.73
N LYS A 442 -15.58 -15.04 11.38
CA LYS A 442 -17.05 -14.98 11.13
C LYS A 442 -17.68 -13.70 11.70
N ASN A 443 -17.15 -13.21 12.81
CA ASN A 443 -17.52 -11.95 13.45
C ASN A 443 -16.24 -11.17 13.77
N GLY A 444 -16.23 -9.86 13.50
CA GLY A 444 -15.08 -8.99 13.76
C GLY A 444 -14.01 -9.01 12.67
N ASN A 445 -12.98 -8.19 12.89
CA ASN A 445 -12.14 -7.66 11.82
C ASN A 445 -10.96 -8.58 11.44
N THR A 446 -10.65 -8.68 10.14
CA THR A 446 -9.51 -9.44 9.60
C THR A 446 -8.76 -8.58 8.57
N LEU A 447 -7.44 -8.43 8.71
CA LEU A 447 -6.57 -7.77 7.73
C LEU A 447 -5.80 -8.86 6.98
N LEU A 448 -6.10 -9.04 5.69
CA LEU A 448 -5.39 -9.98 4.82
C LEU A 448 -4.29 -9.24 4.06
N VAL A 449 -3.03 -9.51 4.41
CA VAL A 449 -1.87 -8.90 3.76
C VAL A 449 -1.35 -9.87 2.71
N ILE A 450 -1.32 -9.48 1.44
CA ILE A 450 -0.83 -10.32 0.35
C ILE A 450 0.14 -9.52 -0.55
N PRO A 451 1.43 -9.45 -0.16
CA PRO A 451 2.46 -8.81 -0.98
C PRO A 451 2.72 -9.71 -2.20
N THR A 452 2.06 -9.43 -3.32
CA THR A 452 2.36 -10.08 -4.60
C THR A 452 2.27 -9.09 -5.75
N ARG A 453 3.31 -9.13 -6.60
CA ARG A 453 3.39 -8.35 -7.85
C ARG A 453 2.66 -9.07 -9.00
N ASP A 454 2.04 -10.22 -8.76
CA ASP A 454 1.43 -11.05 -9.78
C ASP A 454 -0.08 -10.80 -9.95
N LYS A 455 -0.44 -10.23 -11.10
CA LYS A 455 -1.84 -9.91 -11.47
C LYS A 455 -2.77 -11.13 -11.41
N THR A 456 -2.29 -12.30 -11.79
CA THR A 456 -3.07 -13.54 -11.81
C THR A 456 -3.29 -14.08 -10.41
N LEU A 457 -2.26 -14.08 -9.54
CA LEU A 457 -2.43 -14.45 -8.13
C LEU A 457 -3.29 -13.47 -7.36
N ALA A 458 -3.10 -12.16 -7.56
CA ALA A 458 -3.90 -11.12 -6.92
C ALA A 458 -5.40 -11.25 -7.30
N THR A 459 -5.69 -11.44 -8.60
CA THR A 459 -7.04 -11.72 -9.10
C THR A 459 -7.61 -13.02 -8.53
N LYS A 460 -6.81 -14.09 -8.46
CA LYS A 460 -7.22 -15.37 -7.87
C LYS A 460 -7.56 -15.23 -6.38
N PHE A 461 -6.70 -14.56 -5.61
CA PHE A 461 -6.90 -14.27 -4.18
C PHE A 461 -8.21 -13.51 -3.95
N MET A 462 -8.43 -12.40 -4.64
CA MET A 462 -9.63 -11.56 -4.46
C MET A 462 -10.92 -12.33 -4.83
N ASN A 463 -10.87 -13.19 -5.85
CA ASN A 463 -11.98 -14.07 -6.21
C ASN A 463 -12.22 -15.21 -5.19
N GLN A 464 -11.16 -15.74 -4.54
CA GLN A 464 -11.31 -16.71 -3.46
C GLN A 464 -11.87 -16.05 -2.18
N LEU A 465 -11.39 -14.85 -1.85
CA LEU A 465 -11.89 -14.02 -0.75
C LEU A 465 -13.39 -13.70 -0.95
N TYR A 466 -13.80 -13.30 -2.16
CA TYR A 466 -15.20 -13.07 -2.47
C TYR A 466 -16.08 -14.31 -2.31
N LYS A 467 -15.60 -15.49 -2.74
CA LYS A 467 -16.33 -16.75 -2.56
C LYS A 467 -16.43 -17.20 -1.09
N ALA A 468 -15.51 -16.76 -0.24
CA ALA A 468 -15.48 -17.11 1.19
C ALA A 468 -16.28 -16.12 2.07
N ASN A 469 -16.00 -14.81 1.99
CA ASN A 469 -16.64 -13.78 2.83
C ASN A 469 -17.91 -13.18 2.21
N GLY A 470 -18.23 -13.47 0.95
CA GLY A 470 -19.28 -12.78 0.19
C GLY A 470 -20.74 -12.88 0.69
N LYS A 471 -20.98 -13.61 1.80
CA LYS A 471 -22.29 -13.70 2.48
C LYS A 471 -22.27 -13.29 3.95
N SER A 472 -21.14 -12.84 4.50
CA SER A 472 -21.08 -12.38 5.88
C SER A 472 -21.44 -10.91 6.00
N THR A 473 -22.24 -10.55 6.99
CA THR A 473 -22.65 -9.17 7.31
C THR A 473 -21.98 -8.63 8.58
N THR A 474 -21.14 -9.43 9.24
CA THR A 474 -20.58 -9.16 10.58
C THR A 474 -19.05 -9.24 10.65
N SER A 475 -18.37 -9.41 9.51
CA SER A 475 -16.91 -9.57 9.42
C SER A 475 -16.27 -8.65 8.38
N THR A 476 -15.76 -7.51 8.85
CA THR A 476 -14.91 -6.60 8.08
C THR A 476 -13.65 -7.32 7.63
N VAL A 477 -13.34 -7.29 6.33
CA VAL A 477 -12.07 -7.77 5.80
C VAL A 477 -11.41 -6.66 5.01
N THR A 478 -10.22 -6.24 5.45
CA THR A 478 -9.36 -5.30 4.71
C THR A 478 -8.25 -6.09 4.03
N VAL A 479 -7.78 -5.63 2.87
CA VAL A 479 -6.70 -6.25 2.10
C VAL A 479 -5.55 -5.26 1.91
N PHE A 480 -4.31 -5.69 2.17
CA PHE A 480 -3.11 -4.98 1.72
C PHE A 480 -2.50 -5.70 0.51
N GLY A 481 -2.21 -4.96 -0.55
CA GLY A 481 -1.53 -5.43 -1.75
C GLY A 481 -0.28 -4.60 -2.08
N THR A 482 0.19 -4.71 -3.31
CA THR A 482 1.27 -3.85 -3.84
C THR A 482 0.69 -2.76 -4.76
N LYS A 483 1.43 -1.69 -5.04
CA LYS A 483 0.94 -0.55 -5.83
C LYS A 483 0.46 -0.92 -7.25
N GLU A 484 0.97 -2.01 -7.81
CA GLU A 484 0.56 -2.55 -9.11
C GLU A 484 -0.92 -2.95 -9.12
N TRP A 485 -1.51 -3.27 -7.95
CA TRP A 485 -2.92 -3.62 -7.79
C TRP A 485 -3.86 -2.49 -8.19
N ALA A 486 -3.43 -1.22 -8.14
CA ALA A 486 -4.19 -0.11 -8.70
C ALA A 486 -4.56 -0.39 -10.17
N ASN A 487 -3.57 -0.82 -10.95
CA ASN A 487 -3.62 -1.05 -12.40
C ASN A 487 -4.01 -2.49 -12.80
N PHE A 488 -4.42 -3.33 -11.84
CA PHE A 488 -4.92 -4.68 -12.12
C PHE A 488 -6.43 -4.64 -12.37
N ASP A 489 -6.83 -4.45 -13.63
CA ASP A 489 -8.24 -4.30 -14.04
C ASP A 489 -9.09 -5.57 -13.82
N GLU A 490 -8.48 -6.75 -13.91
CA GLU A 490 -9.15 -8.04 -13.62
C GLU A 490 -9.56 -8.17 -12.14
N ILE A 491 -8.92 -7.42 -11.25
CA ILE A 491 -9.46 -7.16 -9.92
C ILE A 491 -10.45 -6.02 -10.07
N SER A 492 -11.72 -6.35 -10.30
CA SER A 492 -12.77 -5.34 -10.40
C SER A 492 -12.74 -4.38 -9.19
N SER A 493 -13.04 -3.10 -9.43
CA SER A 493 -13.11 -2.11 -8.34
C SER A 493 -14.15 -2.49 -7.27
N TYR A 494 -15.14 -3.32 -7.61
CA TYR A 494 -16.03 -3.99 -6.65
C TYR A 494 -15.25 -4.79 -5.60
N LEU A 495 -14.31 -5.64 -6.04
CA LEU A 495 -13.47 -6.39 -5.12
C LEU A 495 -12.46 -5.51 -4.40
N LYS A 496 -11.92 -4.47 -5.07
CA LYS A 496 -10.95 -3.56 -4.44
C LYS A 496 -11.58 -2.74 -3.30
N ASN A 497 -12.77 -2.18 -3.48
CA ASN A 497 -13.42 -1.32 -2.48
C ASN A 497 -14.07 -2.13 -1.34
N LYS A 498 -14.72 -3.26 -1.66
CA LYS A 498 -15.37 -4.14 -0.67
C LYS A 498 -14.42 -4.68 0.39
N TYR A 499 -13.16 -4.87 0.00
CA TYR A 499 -12.08 -5.30 0.87
C TYR A 499 -11.07 -4.18 1.14
N THR A 500 -11.47 -2.93 0.89
CA THR A 500 -10.74 -1.68 1.12
C THR A 500 -9.25 -1.82 0.81
N VAL A 501 -8.92 -2.24 -0.42
CA VAL A 501 -7.56 -2.60 -0.84
C VAL A 501 -6.62 -1.42 -0.66
N GLN A 502 -5.56 -1.60 0.12
CA GLN A 502 -4.57 -0.56 0.40
C GLN A 502 -3.18 -0.97 -0.06
N TRP A 503 -2.36 0.02 -0.40
CA TRP A 503 -0.96 -0.15 -0.77
C TRP A 503 -0.16 1.10 -0.38
N ALA A 504 1.17 0.98 -0.38
CA ALA A 504 2.07 2.13 -0.26
C ALA A 504 2.67 2.47 -1.64
N THR A 505 2.94 3.76 -1.89
CA THR A 505 3.53 4.29 -3.14
C THR A 505 4.46 5.47 -2.82
N SER A 506 5.51 5.69 -3.61
CA SER A 506 6.34 6.90 -3.48
C SER A 506 5.68 8.16 -4.06
N THR A 507 4.71 8.02 -4.97
CA THR A 507 4.09 9.14 -5.68
C THR A 507 2.58 9.07 -5.66
N ASP A 508 1.95 10.23 -5.50
CA ASP A 508 0.50 10.44 -5.55
C ASP A 508 0.19 11.86 -6.05
N LEU A 509 -0.05 12.02 -7.35
CA LEU A 509 -0.46 13.31 -7.94
C LEU A 509 -1.96 13.53 -7.74
N ASN A 510 -2.30 14.38 -6.78
CA ASN A 510 -3.66 14.86 -6.57
C ASN A 510 -3.81 16.29 -7.15
N TYR A 511 -4.50 16.38 -8.29
CA TYR A 511 -4.78 17.64 -9.00
C TYR A 511 -5.67 18.61 -8.21
N SER A 512 -6.34 18.17 -7.15
CA SER A 512 -7.26 18.96 -6.32
C SER A 512 -6.58 19.68 -5.14
N LEU A 513 -5.26 19.51 -4.94
CA LEU A 513 -4.54 20.19 -3.86
C LEU A 513 -4.20 21.65 -4.25
N PRO A 514 -4.36 22.64 -3.35
CA PRO A 514 -4.02 24.04 -3.64
C PRO A 514 -2.59 24.26 -4.12
N GLU A 515 -1.64 23.53 -3.52
CA GLU A 515 -0.21 23.57 -3.79
C GLU A 515 0.07 23.07 -5.22
N THR A 516 -0.53 21.92 -5.57
CA THR A 516 -0.55 21.38 -6.94
C THR A 516 -1.13 22.40 -7.93
N MET A 517 -2.28 22.99 -7.61
CA MET A 517 -2.99 23.91 -8.51
C MET A 517 -2.21 25.18 -8.85
N HIS A 518 -1.26 25.62 -8.02
CA HIS A 518 -0.34 26.70 -8.38
C HIS A 518 0.64 26.25 -9.48
N VAL A 519 1.34 25.12 -9.29
CA VAL A 519 2.33 24.61 -10.26
C VAL A 519 1.67 24.23 -11.59
N LEU A 520 0.46 23.66 -11.55
CA LEU A 520 -0.34 23.39 -12.76
C LEU A 520 -0.65 24.66 -13.57
N LYS A 521 -0.95 25.78 -12.91
CA LYS A 521 -1.20 27.07 -13.58
C LYS A 521 0.06 27.62 -14.25
N LEU A 522 1.22 27.48 -13.60
CA LEU A 522 2.52 27.85 -14.20
C LEU A 522 2.84 26.97 -15.43
N TYR A 523 2.71 25.65 -15.31
CA TYR A 523 2.95 24.70 -16.42
C TYR A 523 2.03 24.98 -17.61
N ARG A 524 0.71 25.11 -17.38
CA ARG A 524 -0.26 25.47 -18.42
C ARG A 524 0.06 26.80 -19.09
N THR A 525 0.52 27.79 -18.32
CA THR A 525 0.92 29.10 -18.84
C THR A 525 2.15 29.00 -19.75
N LYS A 526 3.15 28.21 -19.38
CA LYS A 526 4.41 28.03 -20.11
C LYS A 526 4.26 27.14 -21.36
N TYR A 527 3.69 25.95 -21.22
CA TYR A 527 3.68 24.91 -22.27
C TYR A 527 2.35 24.75 -23.03
N LYS A 528 1.28 25.41 -22.60
CA LYS A 528 -0.09 25.27 -23.16
C LYS A 528 -0.63 23.83 -23.12
N ALA A 529 -0.15 23.03 -22.18
CA ALA A 529 -0.50 21.63 -21.97
C ALA A 529 -0.83 21.35 -20.49
N ASP A 530 -1.36 20.16 -20.19
CA ASP A 530 -1.60 19.69 -18.82
C ASP A 530 -0.41 18.90 -18.27
N MET A 531 0.03 19.25 -17.07
CA MET A 531 1.17 18.60 -16.40
C MET A 531 0.78 17.19 -15.93
N ASN A 532 1.44 16.15 -16.46
CA ASN A 532 1.18 14.77 -16.06
C ASN A 532 2.15 14.28 -14.96
N LYS A 533 1.96 13.05 -14.46
CA LYS A 533 2.80 12.46 -13.38
C LYS A 533 4.31 12.42 -13.69
N VAL A 534 4.72 12.31 -14.95
CA VAL A 534 6.13 12.33 -15.38
C VAL A 534 6.71 13.74 -15.32
N ALA A 535 5.94 14.74 -15.75
CA ALA A 535 6.33 16.14 -15.61
C ALA A 535 6.40 16.56 -14.13
N VAL A 536 5.46 16.12 -13.30
CA VAL A 536 5.57 16.32 -11.85
C VAL A 536 6.78 15.62 -11.25
N GLN A 537 7.11 14.40 -11.70
CA GLN A 537 8.34 13.73 -11.28
C GLN A 537 9.59 14.53 -11.68
N GLY A 538 9.59 15.19 -12.84
CA GLY A 538 10.66 16.11 -13.25
C GLY A 538 10.79 17.31 -12.32
N PHE A 539 9.65 17.94 -11.99
CA PHE A 539 9.59 19.10 -11.11
C PHE A 539 10.02 18.76 -9.68
N ASP A 540 9.31 17.84 -9.02
CA ASP A 540 9.52 17.49 -7.61
C ASP A 540 10.94 16.98 -7.34
N VAL A 541 11.45 16.08 -8.19
CA VAL A 541 12.77 15.49 -8.00
C VAL A 541 13.86 16.53 -8.21
N PHE A 542 13.78 17.34 -9.28
CA PHE A 542 14.80 18.36 -9.53
C PHE A 542 14.78 19.47 -8.47
N LEU A 543 13.59 19.92 -8.08
CA LEU A 543 13.39 20.94 -7.05
C LEU A 543 13.89 20.46 -5.68
N TYR A 544 13.43 19.30 -5.18
CA TYR A 544 13.82 18.79 -3.87
C TYR A 544 15.31 18.48 -3.80
N PHE A 545 15.85 17.68 -4.72
CA PHE A 545 17.22 17.20 -4.57
C PHE A 545 18.27 18.29 -4.86
N THR A 546 17.94 19.33 -5.63
CA THR A 546 18.85 20.48 -5.77
C THR A 546 18.98 21.23 -4.44
N GLN A 547 17.87 21.48 -3.73
CA GLN A 547 17.89 22.10 -2.41
C GLN A 547 18.58 21.19 -1.37
N TYR A 548 18.11 19.94 -1.27
CA TYR A 548 18.54 18.97 -0.27
C TYR A 548 20.01 18.60 -0.39
N LEU A 549 20.51 18.37 -1.61
CA LEU A 549 21.90 17.99 -1.80
C LEU A 549 22.83 19.19 -1.82
N LEU A 550 22.54 20.23 -2.60
CA LEU A 550 23.55 21.27 -2.89
C LEU A 550 23.66 22.32 -1.77
N TRP A 551 22.53 22.67 -1.13
CA TRP A 551 22.47 23.68 -0.06
C TRP A 551 22.09 23.12 1.32
N ASN A 552 21.69 21.84 1.42
CA ASN A 552 21.16 21.22 2.64
C ASN A 552 19.89 21.92 3.16
N GLU A 553 18.98 22.22 2.24
CA GLU A 553 17.68 22.84 2.50
C GLU A 553 16.56 21.90 2.03
N THR A 554 15.41 21.91 2.70
CA THR A 554 14.25 21.06 2.37
C THR A 554 13.05 21.92 2.01
N THR A 555 12.24 21.46 1.06
CA THR A 555 11.02 22.16 0.65
C THR A 555 9.80 21.27 0.83
N ASP A 556 8.71 21.86 1.31
CA ASP A 556 7.38 21.24 1.35
C ASP A 556 6.55 21.57 0.09
N ASN A 557 7.08 22.40 -0.82
CA ASN A 557 6.41 22.83 -2.07
C ASN A 557 6.49 21.74 -3.17
N LEU A 558 6.12 20.51 -2.83
CA LEU A 558 6.12 19.34 -3.71
C LEU A 558 4.69 18.93 -4.08
N VAL A 559 4.53 18.42 -5.30
CA VAL A 559 3.22 18.30 -5.96
C VAL A 559 2.67 16.86 -5.94
N ALA A 560 3.54 15.85 -6.10
CA ALA A 560 3.14 14.44 -6.04
C ALA A 560 4.08 13.54 -5.22
N ASN A 561 5.26 14.02 -4.84
CA ASN A 561 6.23 13.31 -4.02
C ASN A 561 6.26 13.87 -2.60
N ASP A 562 6.67 13.03 -1.66
CA ASP A 562 7.14 13.47 -0.35
C ASP A 562 8.41 12.67 -0.03
N PHE A 563 9.49 13.35 0.32
CA PHE A 563 10.84 12.78 0.38
C PHE A 563 11.37 12.72 1.81
N LYS A 564 11.97 11.58 2.17
CA LYS A 564 12.92 11.48 3.28
C LYS A 564 14.01 10.51 2.90
N MET A 565 15.22 11.01 2.65
CA MET A 565 16.34 10.15 2.25
C MET A 565 16.85 9.34 3.43
N LYS A 566 17.00 8.03 3.24
CA LYS A 566 17.54 7.11 4.23
C LYS A 566 18.48 6.11 3.59
N SER A 567 19.68 6.01 4.15
CA SER A 567 20.60 4.91 3.87
C SER A 567 20.25 3.75 4.82
N PHE A 568 20.02 2.56 4.28
CA PHE A 568 19.58 1.38 5.05
C PHE A 568 20.72 0.46 5.51
N VAL A 569 21.92 0.62 4.93
CA VAL A 569 23.14 -0.10 5.30
C VAL A 569 24.29 0.91 5.36
N ALA A 570 25.18 0.82 6.33
CA ALA A 570 26.31 1.74 6.43
C ALA A 570 27.16 1.70 5.15
N GLY A 571 27.36 2.86 4.50
CA GLY A 571 28.05 2.96 3.21
C GLY A 571 27.19 2.65 1.97
N SER A 572 25.90 2.34 2.11
CA SER A 572 24.97 2.30 0.97
C SER A 572 24.50 3.69 0.57
N GLY A 573 23.96 3.78 -0.65
CA GLY A 573 23.17 4.91 -1.12
C GLY A 573 21.87 5.09 -0.31
N TYR A 574 21.09 6.07 -0.75
CA TYR A 574 19.88 6.51 -0.08
C TYR A 574 18.67 6.18 -0.95
N GLU A 575 17.56 5.74 -0.34
CA GLU A 575 16.27 5.73 -1.01
C GLU A 575 15.26 6.59 -0.25
N ASN A 576 14.16 6.92 -0.92
CA ASN A 576 13.03 7.57 -0.27
C ASN A 576 12.38 6.61 0.74
N SER A 577 12.59 6.89 2.03
CA SER A 577 11.97 6.18 3.15
C SER A 577 10.54 6.65 3.43
N LYS A 578 10.04 7.69 2.74
CA LYS A 578 8.62 8.06 2.76
C LYS A 578 7.83 7.35 1.66
N CYS A 579 6.58 7.03 1.97
CA CYS A 579 5.56 6.60 1.02
C CYS A 579 4.21 7.19 1.45
N PHE A 580 3.35 7.49 0.48
CA PHE A 580 1.93 7.63 0.71
C PHE A 580 1.32 6.25 0.91
N VAL A 581 0.54 6.05 1.97
CA VAL A 581 -0.39 4.92 2.02
C VAL A 581 -1.69 5.36 1.36
N ILE A 582 -2.18 4.51 0.47
CA ILE A 582 -3.33 4.75 -0.39
C ILE A 582 -4.37 3.68 -0.10
N LYS A 583 -5.62 4.09 0.13
CA LYS A 583 -6.76 3.18 0.25
C LYS A 583 -7.67 3.31 -0.96
N HIS A 584 -8.10 2.18 -1.51
CA HIS A 584 -9.23 2.14 -2.45
C HIS A 584 -10.52 2.11 -1.63
N GLU A 585 -11.07 3.29 -1.37
CA GLU A 585 -12.20 3.54 -0.48
C GLU A 585 -13.10 4.61 -1.11
N ASN A 586 -14.41 4.42 -1.04
CA ASN A 586 -15.39 5.09 -1.89
C ASN A 586 -14.92 5.13 -3.38
N TYR A 587 -14.20 4.05 -3.74
CA TYR A 587 -13.54 3.65 -4.98
C TYR A 587 -12.75 4.74 -5.70
N GLN A 588 -12.42 5.76 -4.95
CA GLN A 588 -11.42 6.73 -5.30
C GLN A 588 -10.10 6.25 -4.69
N ILE A 589 -9.01 6.67 -5.31
CA ILE A 589 -7.67 6.30 -4.88
C ILE A 589 -7.26 7.37 -3.87
N ASN A 590 -7.56 7.12 -2.60
CA ASN A 590 -7.48 8.13 -1.53
C ASN A 590 -6.17 8.00 -0.76
N ARG A 591 -5.41 9.10 -0.68
CA ARG A 591 -4.24 9.22 0.21
C ARG A 591 -4.71 9.19 1.68
N VAL A 592 -4.31 8.17 2.42
CA VAL A 592 -4.49 8.09 3.88
C VAL A 592 -3.52 9.04 4.59
N GLY A 593 -2.29 9.14 4.08
CA GLY A 593 -1.27 10.03 4.61
C GLY A 593 0.11 9.70 4.06
N SER A 594 1.10 10.53 4.40
CA SER A 594 2.52 10.24 4.20
C SER A 594 3.09 9.55 5.44
N PHE A 595 3.76 8.43 5.25
CA PHE A 595 4.34 7.59 6.30
C PHE A 595 5.81 7.33 5.99
N ASN A 596 6.66 7.21 7.02
CA ASN A 596 8.08 6.94 6.85
C ASN A 596 8.55 5.63 7.47
N GLU A 597 9.63 5.11 6.90
CA GLU A 597 10.39 3.96 7.38
C GLU A 597 11.55 4.36 8.27
#